data_AF-A0A519S2J9-F1
#
_entry.id   AF-A0A519S2J9-F1
#
_cell.length_a   1.000
_cell.length_b   1.000
_cell.length_c   1.000
_cell.angle_alpha   90.00
_cell.angle_beta   90.00
_cell.angle_gamma   90.00
#
_symmetry.space_group_name_H-M   'P 1'
#
loop_
_entity.id
_entity.type
_entity.pdbx_description
1 polymer ?
#
loop_
_entity_poly.entity_id
_entity_poly.type
_entity_poly.pdbx_seq_one_letter_code
_entity_poly.pdbx_strand_id
1 'polypeptide(L)'
;MQKKHLFLLLLILGTGFWGISFTFVKVGIGSGSPYVFLFYKFLIAFVVLSTVFFNHLRKISKKTVKIGFLIGIPLLIGNFLQSIGLKYTTVSNSAFITGMDVLLIPILKFAVYKKKVANKIWLACALALIGLYIIVVKDGLSLNYGDLWIVACAFAFAFYVLQVGKYSKETDPAIL
;
A
#
# COMPACT_ATOMS: atom_id res chain seq x y z
N MET A 1 17.42 0.37 -24.32
CA MET A 1 16.06 -0.25 -24.35
C MET A 1 15.82 -1.28 -23.22
N GLN A 2 16.85 -1.92 -22.63
CA GLN A 2 16.71 -2.91 -21.53
C GLN A 2 16.02 -2.40 -20.25
N LYS A 3 16.25 -1.14 -19.84
CA LYS A 3 15.68 -0.62 -18.57
C LYS A 3 14.15 -0.55 -18.55
N LYS A 4 13.48 -0.33 -19.68
CA LYS A 4 12.01 -0.27 -19.76
C LYS A 4 11.38 -1.64 -19.44
N HIS A 5 11.90 -2.71 -20.03
CA HIS A 5 11.42 -4.06 -19.76
C HIS A 5 11.67 -4.47 -18.30
N LEU A 6 12.82 -4.07 -17.73
CA LEU A 6 13.10 -4.30 -16.32
C LEU A 6 12.08 -3.61 -15.40
N PHE A 7 11.74 -2.34 -15.65
CA PHE A 7 10.72 -1.64 -14.86
C PHE A 7 9.32 -2.25 -15.01
N LEU A 8 8.96 -2.72 -16.21
CA LEU A 8 7.69 -3.41 -16.43
C LEU A 8 7.63 -4.75 -15.69
N LEU A 9 8.72 -5.54 -15.72
CA LEU A 9 8.81 -6.78 -14.96
C LEU A 9 8.71 -6.53 -13.46
N LEU A 10 9.44 -5.54 -12.93
CA LEU A 10 9.37 -5.15 -11.53
C LEU A 10 7.96 -4.70 -11.12
N LEU A 11 7.26 -3.98 -12.02
CA LEU A 11 5.88 -3.56 -11.78
C LEU A 11 4.93 -4.77 -11.70
N ILE A 12 5.04 -5.72 -12.63
CA ILE A 12 4.21 -6.94 -12.66
C ILE A 12 4.47 -7.79 -11.42
N LEU A 13 5.74 -7.98 -11.04
CA LEU A 13 6.09 -8.73 -9.84
C LEU A 13 5.56 -8.02 -8.59
N GLY A 14 5.72 -6.70 -8.50
CA GLY A 14 5.24 -5.90 -7.37
C GLY A 14 3.72 -5.99 -7.20
N THR A 15 2.95 -5.85 -8.29
CA THR A 15 1.49 -5.95 -8.23
C THR A 15 1.03 -7.38 -7.95
N GLY A 16 1.71 -8.38 -8.50
CA GLY A 16 1.46 -9.80 -8.19
C GLY A 16 1.68 -10.13 -6.72
N PHE A 17 2.83 -9.75 -6.16
CA PHE A 17 3.12 -9.93 -4.74
C PHE A 17 2.14 -9.17 -3.84
N TRP A 18 1.77 -7.95 -4.23
CA TRP A 18 0.77 -7.17 -3.50
C TRP A 18 -0.58 -7.88 -3.45
N GLY A 19 -1.09 -8.38 -4.58
CA GLY A 19 -2.37 -9.10 -4.63
C GLY A 19 -2.36 -10.40 -3.81
N ILE A 20 -1.29 -11.19 -3.94
CA ILE A 20 -1.12 -12.46 -3.21
C ILE A 20 -1.00 -12.21 -1.69
N SER A 21 -0.43 -11.07 -1.28
CA SER A 21 -0.21 -10.76 0.14
C SER A 21 -1.49 -10.73 0.96
N PHE A 22 -2.63 -10.29 0.41
CA PHE A 22 -3.90 -10.26 1.15
C PHE A 22 -4.35 -11.66 1.60
N THR A 23 -4.15 -12.66 0.74
CA THR A 23 -4.44 -14.06 1.06
C THR A 23 -3.52 -14.55 2.19
N PHE A 24 -2.21 -14.29 2.08
CA PHE A 24 -1.26 -14.66 3.13
C PHE A 24 -1.52 -13.96 4.46
N VAL A 25 -1.88 -12.67 4.44
CA VAL A 25 -2.26 -11.94 5.65
C VAL A 25 -3.51 -12.55 6.26
N LYS A 26 -4.53 -12.87 5.47
CA LYS A 26 -5.77 -13.49 5.99
C LYS A 26 -5.51 -14.87 6.59
N VAL A 27 -4.74 -15.71 5.91
CA VAL A 27 -4.36 -17.05 6.40
C VAL A 27 -3.45 -16.95 7.63
N GLY A 28 -2.48 -16.03 7.62
CA GLY A 28 -1.53 -15.83 8.71
C GLY A 28 -2.16 -15.21 9.96
N ILE A 29 -3.20 -14.39 9.82
CA ILE A 29 -4.03 -13.94 10.95
C ILE A 29 -4.84 -15.13 11.49
N GLY A 30 -5.46 -15.92 10.61
CA GLY A 30 -6.20 -17.13 10.99
C GLY A 30 -7.16 -16.90 12.16
N SER A 31 -7.08 -17.74 13.19
CA SER A 31 -7.78 -17.55 14.49
C SER A 31 -6.99 -16.72 15.50
N GLY A 32 -5.79 -16.28 15.15
CA GLY A 32 -4.88 -15.52 15.99
C GLY A 32 -5.22 -14.03 16.11
N SER A 33 -4.37 -13.33 16.86
CA SER A 33 -4.47 -11.89 17.04
C SER A 33 -3.79 -11.14 15.88
N PRO A 34 -4.49 -10.21 15.19
CA PRO A 34 -3.90 -9.42 14.10
C PRO A 34 -2.72 -8.57 14.58
N TYR A 35 -2.68 -8.21 15.86
CA TYR A 35 -1.59 -7.44 16.46
C TYR A 35 -0.28 -8.23 16.50
N VAL A 36 -0.37 -9.51 16.85
CA VAL A 36 0.80 -10.40 16.96
C VAL A 36 1.34 -10.71 15.57
N PHE A 37 0.45 -10.99 14.61
CA PHE A 37 0.84 -11.17 13.22
C PHE A 37 1.57 -9.94 12.67
N LEU A 38 1.03 -8.74 12.95
CA LEU A 38 1.64 -7.49 12.48
C LEU A 38 2.99 -7.21 13.13
N PHE A 39 3.13 -7.49 14.43
CA PHE A 39 4.40 -7.37 15.14
C PHE A 39 5.48 -8.24 14.51
N TYR A 40 5.22 -9.54 14.31
CA TYR A 40 6.18 -10.44 13.67
C TYR A 40 6.47 -10.05 12.22
N LYS A 41 5.46 -9.62 11.46
CA LYS A 41 5.62 -9.15 10.08
C LYS A 41 6.62 -7.99 10.01
N PHE A 42 6.44 -6.95 10.83
CA PHE A 42 7.36 -5.81 10.85
C PHE A 42 8.71 -6.12 11.48
N LEU A 43 8.77 -7.01 12.48
CA LEU A 43 10.02 -7.45 13.08
C LEU A 43 10.90 -8.20 12.08
N ILE A 44 10.33 -9.16 11.35
CA ILE A 44 11.04 -9.90 10.30
C ILE A 44 11.47 -8.95 9.18
N ALA A 45 10.58 -8.06 8.74
CA ALA A 45 10.92 -7.05 7.73
C ALA A 45 12.10 -6.19 8.20
N PHE A 46 12.08 -5.70 9.44
CA PHE A 46 13.16 -4.90 10.01
C PHE A 46 14.49 -5.65 10.03
N VAL A 47 14.53 -6.90 10.51
CA VAL A 47 15.76 -7.71 10.58
C VAL A 47 16.32 -7.98 9.18
N VAL A 48 15.47 -8.38 8.23
CA VAL A 48 15.87 -8.70 6.86
C VAL A 48 16.39 -7.45 6.14
N LEU A 49 15.64 -6.34 6.17
CA LEU A 49 16.06 -5.09 5.55
C LEU A 49 17.34 -4.54 6.18
N SER A 50 17.47 -4.63 7.52
CA SER A 50 18.69 -4.17 8.21
C SER A 50 19.92 -4.98 7.80
N THR A 51 19.76 -6.29 7.57
CA THR A 51 20.86 -7.16 7.15
C THR A 51 21.25 -6.92 5.69
N VAL A 52 20.26 -6.80 4.80
CA VAL A 52 20.49 -6.60 3.35
C VAL A 52 21.07 -5.21 3.05
N PHE A 53 20.58 -4.17 3.72
CA PHE A 53 20.99 -2.79 3.49
C PHE A 53 21.99 -2.26 4.53
N PHE A 54 22.68 -3.14 5.26
CA PHE A 54 23.61 -2.76 6.34
C PHE A 54 24.65 -1.71 5.92
N ASN A 55 25.17 -1.81 4.69
CA ASN A 55 26.13 -0.86 4.15
C ASN A 55 25.52 0.54 3.86
N HIS A 56 24.22 0.63 3.63
CA HIS A 56 23.49 1.88 3.42
C HIS A 56 22.98 2.49 4.73
N LEU A 57 22.77 1.69 5.78
CA LEU A 57 22.39 2.17 7.12
C LEU A 57 23.42 3.15 7.71
N ARG A 58 24.71 2.99 7.36
CA ARG A 58 25.78 3.91 7.79
C ARG A 58 25.64 5.33 7.24
N LYS A 59 24.85 5.54 6.19
CA LYS A 59 24.59 6.87 5.57
C LYS A 59 23.28 7.49 6.06
N ILE A 60 22.61 6.90 7.05
CA ILE A 60 21.37 7.44 7.59
C ILE A 60 21.65 8.79 8.26
N SER A 61 20.96 9.82 7.78
CA SER A 61 20.93 11.13 8.43
C SER A 61 19.71 11.25 9.35
N LYS A 62 19.75 12.14 10.35
CA LYS A 62 18.58 12.48 11.18
C LYS A 62 17.37 12.92 10.34
N LYS A 63 17.62 13.56 9.18
CA LYS A 63 16.58 13.95 8.22
C LYS A 63 15.92 12.72 7.59
N THR A 64 16.72 11.72 7.21
CA THR A 64 16.24 10.46 6.63
C THR A 64 15.37 9.69 7.62
N VAL A 65 15.79 9.58 8.89
CA VAL A 65 14.97 8.92 9.93
C VAL A 65 13.62 9.62 10.11
N LYS A 66 13.61 10.96 10.13
CA LYS A 66 12.37 11.73 10.25
C LYS A 66 11.43 11.50 9.06
N ILE A 67 11.98 11.42 7.85
CA ILE A 67 11.21 11.13 6.63
C ILE A 67 10.67 9.69 6.65
N GLY A 68 11.50 8.71 7.00
CA GLY A 68 11.10 7.31 7.16
C GLY A 68 9.99 7.17 8.20
N PHE A 69 10.05 7.90 9.31
CA PHE A 69 8.98 7.89 10.31
C PHE A 69 7.67 8.51 9.78
N LEU A 70 7.76 9.63 9.06
CA LEU A 70 6.59 10.28 8.45
C LEU A 70 5.86 9.36 7.46
N ILE A 71 6.61 8.53 6.73
CA ILE A 71 6.11 7.54 5.76
C ILE A 71 5.66 6.24 6.45
N GLY A 72 6.41 5.80 7.47
CA GLY A 72 6.16 4.56 8.19
C GLY A 72 4.89 4.60 9.03
N ILE A 73 4.52 5.75 9.61
CA ILE A 73 3.27 5.88 10.38
C ILE A 73 2.03 5.53 9.55
N PRO A 74 1.75 6.17 8.40
CA PRO A 74 0.58 5.84 7.60
C PRO A 74 0.66 4.41 7.03
N LEU A 75 1.86 3.90 6.75
CA LEU A 75 2.05 2.51 6.36
C LEU A 75 1.64 1.52 7.47
N LEU A 76 2.05 1.79 8.71
CA LEU A 76 1.73 0.99 9.89
C LEU A 76 0.23 1.02 10.17
N ILE A 77 -0.37 2.23 10.17
CA ILE A 77 -1.81 2.42 10.36
C ILE A 77 -2.58 1.68 9.26
N GLY A 78 -2.17 1.83 7.99
CA GLY A 78 -2.78 1.13 6.86
C GLY A 78 -2.74 -0.39 7.04
N ASN A 79 -1.59 -0.96 7.35
CA ASN A 79 -1.46 -2.41 7.56
C ASN A 79 -2.24 -2.91 8.79
N PHE A 80 -2.33 -2.11 9.84
CA PHE A 80 -3.09 -2.43 11.05
C PHE A 80 -4.60 -2.48 10.75
N LEU A 81 -5.12 -1.42 10.12
CA LEU A 81 -6.52 -1.35 9.69
C LEU A 81 -6.85 -2.46 8.68
N GLN A 82 -5.93 -2.75 7.75
CA GLN A 82 -6.07 -3.86 6.80
C GLN A 82 -6.20 -5.20 7.52
N SER A 83 -5.34 -5.47 8.49
CA SER A 83 -5.32 -6.73 9.24
C SER A 83 -6.60 -6.93 10.05
N ILE A 84 -7.12 -5.86 10.66
CA ILE A 84 -8.41 -5.89 11.35
C ILE A 84 -9.55 -6.10 10.37
N GLY A 85 -9.59 -5.35 9.27
CA GLY A 85 -10.65 -5.46 8.26
C GLY A 85 -10.70 -6.85 7.62
N LEU A 86 -9.56 -7.44 7.27
CA LEU A 86 -9.44 -8.78 6.68
C LEU A 86 -9.98 -9.91 7.56
N LYS A 87 -10.06 -9.69 8.89
CA LYS A 87 -10.69 -10.65 9.81
C LYS A 87 -12.20 -10.75 9.58
N TYR A 88 -12.83 -9.65 9.16
CA TYR A 88 -14.28 -9.54 9.03
C TYR A 88 -14.78 -9.46 7.59
N THR A 89 -13.89 -9.24 6.61
CA THR A 89 -14.26 -9.16 5.19
C THR A 89 -13.52 -10.17 4.32
N THR A 90 -13.91 -10.28 3.05
CA THR A 90 -13.29 -11.18 2.09
C THR A 90 -11.97 -10.60 1.56
N VAL A 91 -11.08 -11.48 1.09
CA VAL A 91 -9.83 -11.07 0.43
C VAL A 91 -10.17 -10.22 -0.80
N SER A 92 -11.17 -10.66 -1.57
CA SER A 92 -11.74 -9.97 -2.71
C SER A 92 -12.18 -8.55 -2.35
N ASN A 93 -13.10 -8.38 -1.41
CA ASN A 93 -13.56 -7.04 -1.00
C ASN A 93 -12.42 -6.16 -0.51
N SER A 94 -11.51 -6.71 0.30
CA SER A 94 -10.35 -5.96 0.79
C SER A 94 -9.49 -5.43 -0.35
N ALA A 95 -9.19 -6.28 -1.34
CA ALA A 95 -8.40 -5.91 -2.50
C ALA A 95 -9.12 -4.88 -3.38
N PHE A 96 -10.45 -5.00 -3.56
CA PHE A 96 -11.24 -4.01 -4.30
C PHE A 96 -11.24 -2.65 -3.61
N ILE A 97 -11.63 -2.59 -2.33
CA ILE A 97 -11.72 -1.33 -1.57
C ILE A 97 -10.34 -0.69 -1.47
N THR A 98 -9.28 -1.46 -1.21
CA THR A 98 -7.92 -0.92 -1.17
C THR A 98 -7.52 -0.39 -2.55
N GLY A 99 -7.82 -1.10 -3.64
CA GLY A 99 -7.52 -0.66 -5.00
C GLY A 99 -8.34 0.55 -5.49
N MET A 100 -9.39 0.95 -4.76
CA MET A 100 -10.04 2.25 -4.98
C MET A 100 -9.12 3.43 -4.60
N ASP A 101 -8.01 3.18 -3.92
CA ASP A 101 -6.98 4.19 -3.66
C ASP A 101 -6.43 4.83 -4.95
N VAL A 102 -6.55 4.18 -6.10
CA VAL A 102 -6.26 4.73 -7.43
C VAL A 102 -7.04 6.01 -7.73
N LEU A 103 -8.24 6.17 -7.15
CA LEU A 103 -8.97 7.45 -7.15
C LEU A 103 -8.59 8.35 -5.97
N LEU A 104 -8.38 7.78 -4.79
CA LEU A 104 -8.07 8.56 -3.59
C LEU A 104 -6.75 9.32 -3.75
N ILE A 105 -5.75 8.74 -4.40
CA ILE A 105 -4.43 9.35 -4.62
C ILE A 105 -4.55 10.67 -5.39
N PRO A 106 -5.14 10.75 -6.60
CA PRO A 106 -5.30 12.03 -7.31
C PRO A 106 -6.21 13.01 -6.56
N ILE A 107 -7.28 12.55 -5.90
CA ILE A 107 -8.15 13.40 -5.07
C ILE A 107 -7.35 14.04 -3.94
N LEU A 108 -6.65 13.24 -3.14
CA LEU A 108 -5.83 13.70 -2.04
C LEU A 108 -4.66 14.56 -2.54
N LYS A 109 -4.09 14.25 -3.71
CA LYS A 109 -3.06 15.08 -4.33
C LYS A 109 -3.59 16.48 -4.64
N PHE A 110 -4.81 16.57 -5.18
CA PHE A 110 -5.48 17.84 -5.41
C PHE A 110 -5.79 18.56 -4.10
N ALA A 111 -6.35 17.86 -3.10
CA ALA A 111 -6.73 18.45 -1.82
C ALA A 111 -5.53 18.94 -0.99
N VAL A 112 -4.49 18.11 -0.85
CA VAL A 112 -3.32 18.38 0.01
C VAL A 112 -2.32 19.32 -0.66
N TYR A 113 -2.02 19.11 -1.94
CA TYR A 113 -1.00 19.89 -2.65
C TYR A 113 -1.55 21.01 -3.52
N LYS A 114 -2.89 21.16 -3.62
CA LYS A 114 -3.58 22.12 -4.49
C LYS A 114 -3.10 22.10 -5.95
N LYS A 115 -2.56 20.97 -6.40
CA LYS A 115 -2.06 20.79 -7.78
C LYS A 115 -3.18 20.25 -8.66
N LYS A 116 -3.46 20.94 -9.77
CA LYS A 116 -4.43 20.48 -10.76
C LYS A 116 -4.03 19.11 -11.32
N VAL A 117 -4.98 18.18 -11.28
CA VAL A 117 -4.85 16.84 -11.88
C VAL A 117 -5.45 16.90 -13.28
N ALA A 118 -4.74 16.38 -14.28
CA ALA A 118 -5.21 16.42 -15.67
C ALA A 118 -6.45 15.54 -15.87
N ASN A 119 -7.40 15.97 -16.70
CA ASN A 119 -8.64 15.22 -17.00
C ASN A 119 -8.37 13.80 -17.53
N LYS A 120 -7.24 13.58 -18.23
CA LYS A 120 -6.82 12.25 -18.69
C LYS A 120 -6.58 11.25 -17.54
N ILE A 121 -6.16 11.73 -16.36
CA ILE A 121 -5.93 10.88 -15.18
C ILE A 121 -7.27 10.38 -14.65
N TRP A 122 -8.30 11.24 -14.60
CA TRP A 122 -9.64 10.84 -14.18
C TRP A 122 -10.22 9.75 -15.07
N LEU A 123 -10.05 9.85 -16.40
CA LEU A 123 -10.46 8.81 -17.33
C LEU A 123 -9.70 7.49 -17.09
N ALA A 124 -8.39 7.56 -16.86
CA ALA A 124 -7.58 6.38 -16.54
C ALA A 124 -8.01 5.73 -15.21
N CYS A 125 -8.32 6.52 -14.18
CA CYS A 125 -8.83 6.00 -12.92
C CYS A 125 -10.20 5.34 -13.07
N ALA A 126 -11.11 5.94 -13.86
CA ALA A 126 -12.42 5.34 -14.13
C ALA A 126 -12.27 3.99 -14.84
N LEU A 127 -11.40 3.92 -15.85
CA LEU A 127 -11.11 2.67 -16.56
C LEU A 127 -10.47 1.61 -15.64
N ALA A 128 -9.52 2.03 -14.79
CA ALA A 128 -8.87 1.14 -13.82
C ALA A 128 -9.87 0.58 -12.79
N LEU A 129 -10.80 1.40 -12.31
CA LEU A 129 -11.86 0.96 -11.40
C LEU A 129 -12.81 -0.03 -12.05
N ILE A 130 -13.22 0.20 -13.29
CA ILE A 130 -14.08 -0.73 -14.03
C ILE A 130 -13.36 -2.08 -14.18
N GLY A 131 -12.08 -2.06 -14.56
CA GLY A 131 -11.27 -3.28 -14.65
C GLY A 131 -11.18 -4.00 -13.31
N LEU A 132 -10.91 -3.27 -12.22
CA LEU A 132 -10.83 -3.82 -10.87
C LEU A 132 -12.18 -4.41 -10.42
N TYR A 133 -13.29 -3.74 -10.73
CA TYR A 133 -14.64 -4.21 -10.44
C TYR A 133 -14.92 -5.55 -11.14
N ILE A 134 -14.61 -5.67 -12.43
CA ILE A 134 -14.82 -6.91 -13.20
C ILE A 134 -13.96 -8.06 -12.63
N ILE A 135 -12.74 -7.78 -12.19
CA ILE A 135 -11.84 -8.79 -11.63
C ILE A 135 -12.35 -9.30 -10.28
N VAL A 136 -12.82 -8.40 -9.42
CA VAL A 136 -13.14 -8.74 -8.04
C VAL A 136 -14.59 -9.18 -7.83
N VAL A 137 -15.54 -8.59 -8.56
CA VAL A 137 -16.99 -8.83 -8.39
C VAL A 137 -17.45 -10.01 -9.23
N LYS A 138 -16.78 -11.17 -9.08
CA LYS A 138 -17.21 -12.41 -9.73
C LYS A 138 -18.38 -13.09 -9.02
N ASP A 139 -18.45 -12.99 -7.69
CA ASP A 139 -19.46 -13.68 -6.86
C ASP A 139 -20.39 -12.72 -6.07
N GLY A 140 -20.36 -11.42 -6.42
CA GLY A 140 -21.10 -10.36 -5.73
C GLY A 140 -20.31 -9.66 -4.62
N LEU A 141 -20.65 -8.40 -4.35
CA LEU A 141 -20.07 -7.60 -3.25
C LEU A 141 -20.94 -7.76 -2.00
N SER A 142 -20.48 -8.55 -1.03
CA SER A 142 -21.11 -8.58 0.30
C SER A 142 -20.53 -7.46 1.16
N LEU A 143 -21.31 -6.44 1.53
CA LEU A 143 -20.83 -5.43 2.47
C LEU A 143 -20.71 -6.03 3.87
N ASN A 144 -19.51 -5.99 4.42
CA ASN A 144 -19.18 -6.50 5.75
C ASN A 144 -18.75 -5.37 6.68
N TYR A 145 -18.88 -5.57 7.99
CA TYR A 145 -18.37 -4.61 8.99
C TYR A 145 -16.87 -4.31 8.82
N GLY A 146 -16.10 -5.30 8.33
CA GLY A 146 -14.68 -5.14 8.00
C GLY A 146 -14.38 -4.11 6.91
N ASP A 147 -15.33 -3.82 6.03
CA ASP A 147 -15.11 -2.95 4.87
C ASP A 147 -14.86 -1.51 5.28
N LEU A 148 -15.47 -1.03 6.38
CA LEU A 148 -15.21 0.30 6.92
C LEU A 148 -13.73 0.45 7.35
N TRP A 149 -13.17 -0.61 7.94
CA TRP A 149 -11.74 -0.64 8.31
C TRP A 149 -10.85 -0.64 7.07
N ILE A 150 -11.25 -1.34 6.01
CA ILE A 150 -10.50 -1.33 4.73
C ILE A 150 -10.61 0.03 4.03
N VAL A 151 -11.76 0.73 4.11
CA VAL A 151 -11.88 2.09 3.58
C VAL A 151 -10.88 3.01 4.29
N ALA A 152 -10.85 2.99 5.63
CA ALA A 152 -9.88 3.77 6.40
C ALA A 152 -8.43 3.40 6.06
N CYS A 153 -8.16 2.11 5.83
CA CYS A 153 -6.88 1.61 5.34
C CYS A 153 -6.50 2.19 3.97
N ALA A 154 -7.43 2.26 3.01
CA ALA A 154 -7.19 2.82 1.68
C ALA A 154 -6.76 4.29 1.75
N PHE A 155 -7.35 5.08 2.65
CA PHE A 155 -6.90 6.46 2.89
C PHE A 155 -5.48 6.52 3.45
N ALA A 156 -5.13 5.65 4.40
CA ALA A 156 -3.79 5.59 4.97
C ALA A 156 -2.74 5.20 3.91
N PHE A 157 -3.04 4.21 3.06
CA PHE A 157 -2.17 3.83 1.95
C PHE A 157 -2.05 4.92 0.89
N ALA A 158 -3.14 5.59 0.54
CA ALA A 158 -3.10 6.71 -0.40
C ALA A 158 -2.21 7.85 0.13
N PHE A 159 -2.28 8.16 1.42
CA PHE A 159 -1.40 9.15 2.05
C PHE A 159 0.07 8.70 2.08
N TYR A 160 0.33 7.42 2.41
CA TYR A 160 1.66 6.81 2.32
C TYR A 160 2.24 6.96 0.90
N VAL A 161 1.49 6.60 -0.13
CA VAL A 161 1.93 6.71 -1.54
C VAL A 161 2.26 8.16 -1.91
N LEU A 162 1.44 9.13 -1.45
CA LEU A 162 1.70 10.54 -1.69
C LEU A 162 2.99 11.04 -1.02
N GLN A 163 3.27 10.60 0.21
CA GLN A 163 4.50 10.96 0.91
C GLN A 163 5.72 10.30 0.26
N VAL A 164 5.65 9.01 -0.06
CA VAL A 164 6.73 8.31 -0.78
C VAL A 164 7.01 9.01 -2.11
N GLY A 165 5.97 9.36 -2.88
CA GLY A 165 6.14 10.09 -4.14
C GLY A 165 6.75 11.49 -4.01
N LYS A 166 6.59 12.13 -2.85
CA LYS A 166 7.23 13.42 -2.54
C LYS A 166 8.69 13.24 -2.13
N TYR A 167 8.95 12.37 -1.16
CA TYR A 167 10.26 12.24 -0.53
C TYR A 167 11.25 11.36 -1.31
N SER A 168 10.79 10.43 -2.14
CA SER A 168 11.66 9.65 -3.06
C SER A 168 12.41 10.51 -4.08
N LYS A 169 11.99 11.75 -4.29
CA LYS A 169 12.71 12.73 -5.11
C LYS A 169 13.79 13.50 -4.35
N GLU A 170 13.69 13.53 -3.03
CA GLU A 170 14.59 14.30 -2.14
C GLU A 170 15.64 13.42 -1.46
N THR A 171 15.46 12.10 -1.42
CA THR A 171 16.33 11.17 -0.70
C THR A 171 16.33 9.81 -1.38
N ASP A 172 17.46 9.08 -1.31
CA ASP A 172 17.61 7.74 -1.88
C ASP A 172 16.54 6.79 -1.30
N PRO A 173 15.67 6.17 -2.13
CA PRO A 173 14.66 5.23 -1.67
C PRO A 173 15.22 4.03 -0.91
N ALA A 174 16.49 3.67 -1.11
CA ALA A 174 17.12 2.54 -0.42
C ALA A 174 17.41 2.79 1.08
N ILE A 175 17.30 4.04 1.53
CA ILE A 175 17.63 4.47 2.90
C ILE A 175 16.37 5.01 3.63
N LEU A 176 15.22 5.04 2.95
CA LEU A 176 13.96 5.62 3.42
C LEU A 176 13.11 4.59 4.16
#